data_AF-A0A4R5PPU5-F1
#
_entry.id   AF-A0A4R5PPU5-F1
#
_cell.length_a   1.000
_cell.length_b   1.000
_cell.length_c   1.000
_cell.angle_alpha   90.00
_cell.angle_beta   90.00
_cell.angle_gamma   90.00
#
_symmetry.space_group_name_H-M   'P 1'
#
loop_
_entity.id
_entity.type
_entity.pdbx_description
1 polymer ?
#
loop_
_entity_poly.entity_id
_entity_poly.type
_entity_poly.pdbx_seq_one_letter_code
_entity_poly.pdbx_strand_id
1 'polypeptide(L)'
;MTARILVVDDIPANVKLLEARLIAEYYEVLTAPDGMTALSICDQTSVDLILLDIMMPGIDGFEVCERLKSNPRTAHIPVVMVTALDQPSDRVRGLKAGADDFLTKPVNDMQLMARVRSLVRFKTLSDELRLRAETARSVGASDLLSPVGNGFGEPGLVLLVEPRANARDRIIRALSQTAEVTAISDPQAALFDAAEKPYELVIISSQQEDYDPLRLCSQIRSLERTRFIPVLVLAEQGEDELVLRALELGVNDYLLRPLDPNELVARCVTQFRRKRYNDQLRESLTMSVEMAVTDPLTGLNNRRYLDTHLQTLFDRSKRRGRPLSVIIADIDHFKAVNDTYGHEGGDDILRDFAQRVRGAVRGADLACRFGGEEFVIVMPDTPDDIAGQVAERLRESVANQAFRIAATGQDVTVTASIGIATLEAGDSDAAGMLRRADKALYAAKDGGRNRVVSQAA
;
A
#
# COMPACT_ATOMS: atom_id res chain seq x y z
N MET A 1 -8.21 -19.78 -8.48
CA MET A 1 -9.63 -20.01 -8.12
C MET A 1 -10.46 -19.18 -9.08
N THR A 2 -11.55 -19.74 -9.61
CA THR A 2 -12.52 -18.97 -10.39
C THR A 2 -13.36 -18.13 -9.43
N ALA A 3 -13.77 -16.94 -9.86
CA ALA A 3 -14.49 -16.01 -8.98
C ALA A 3 -15.93 -16.45 -8.74
N ARG A 4 -16.46 -16.13 -7.55
CA ARG A 4 -17.85 -16.40 -7.17
C ARG A 4 -18.73 -15.18 -7.46
N ILE A 5 -19.68 -15.34 -8.37
CA ILE A 5 -20.56 -14.26 -8.84
C ILE A 5 -21.98 -14.52 -8.33
N LEU A 6 -22.58 -13.52 -7.68
CA LEU A 6 -23.98 -13.55 -7.27
C LEU A 6 -24.85 -12.86 -8.33
N VAL A 7 -25.81 -13.58 -8.90
CA VAL A 7 -26.83 -13.04 -9.81
C VAL A 7 -28.12 -12.82 -9.04
N VAL A 8 -28.64 -11.58 -9.07
CA VAL A 8 -29.85 -11.18 -8.36
C VAL A 8 -30.85 -10.62 -9.37
N ASP A 9 -31.98 -11.30 -9.56
CA ASP A 9 -33.05 -10.90 -10.47
C ASP A 9 -34.34 -11.65 -10.06
N ASP A 10 -35.48 -10.95 -10.03
CA ASP A 10 -36.77 -11.52 -9.62
C ASP A 10 -37.40 -12.40 -10.71
N ILE A 11 -36.91 -12.31 -11.95
CA ILE A 11 -37.39 -13.10 -13.08
C ILE A 11 -36.50 -14.34 -13.26
N PRO A 12 -37.01 -15.57 -13.01
CA PRO A 12 -36.20 -16.80 -13.05
C PRO A 12 -35.55 -17.09 -14.40
N ALA A 13 -36.13 -16.60 -15.50
CA ALA A 13 -35.58 -16.76 -16.84
C ALA A 13 -34.30 -15.94 -17.02
N ASN A 14 -34.24 -14.71 -16.48
CA ASN A 14 -33.06 -13.86 -16.54
C ASN A 14 -31.91 -14.47 -15.73
N VAL A 15 -32.23 -14.94 -14.51
CA VAL A 15 -31.27 -15.62 -13.63
C VAL A 15 -30.63 -16.81 -14.35
N LYS A 16 -31.44 -17.73 -14.90
CA LYS A 16 -30.94 -18.93 -15.60
C LYS A 16 -30.07 -18.58 -16.82
N LEU A 17 -30.44 -17.53 -17.56
CA LEU A 17 -29.67 -17.10 -18.73
C LEU A 17 -28.29 -16.57 -18.33
N LEU A 18 -28.23 -15.67 -17.33
CA LEU A 18 -26.96 -15.13 -16.84
C LEU A 18 -26.10 -16.21 -16.17
N GLU A 19 -26.72 -17.09 -15.38
CA GLU A 19 -26.07 -18.24 -14.75
C GLU A 19 -25.42 -19.15 -15.80
N ALA A 20 -26.15 -19.56 -16.84
CA ALA A 20 -25.60 -20.41 -17.90
C ALA A 20 -24.42 -19.75 -18.62
N ARG A 21 -24.50 -18.44 -18.89
CA ARG A 21 -23.42 -17.67 -19.55
C ARG A 21 -22.17 -17.58 -18.68
N LEU A 22 -22.32 -17.34 -17.39
CA LEU A 22 -21.19 -17.22 -16.46
C LEU A 22 -20.54 -18.58 -16.16
N ILE A 23 -21.34 -19.65 -16.04
CA ILE A 23 -20.83 -21.02 -15.86
C ILE A 23 -20.03 -21.46 -17.09
N ALA A 24 -20.45 -21.08 -18.30
CA ALA A 24 -19.70 -21.38 -19.53
C ALA A 24 -18.29 -20.76 -19.54
N GLU A 25 -18.10 -19.65 -18.81
CA GLU A 25 -16.81 -18.99 -18.59
C GLU A 25 -16.12 -19.45 -17.30
N TYR A 26 -16.55 -20.59 -16.73
CA TYR A 26 -15.98 -21.27 -15.57
C TYR A 26 -16.15 -20.54 -14.23
N TYR A 27 -17.02 -19.54 -14.12
CA TYR A 27 -17.32 -18.89 -12.83
C TYR A 27 -18.19 -19.76 -11.92
N GLU A 28 -18.01 -19.61 -10.61
CA GLU A 28 -18.96 -20.15 -9.63
C GLU A 28 -20.12 -19.17 -9.51
N VAL A 29 -21.36 -19.63 -9.70
CA VAL A 29 -22.55 -18.75 -9.71
C VAL A 29 -23.44 -19.06 -8.52
N LEU A 30 -23.75 -18.03 -7.75
CA LEU A 30 -24.84 -18.00 -6.77
C LEU A 30 -26.02 -17.23 -7.36
N THR A 31 -27.23 -17.56 -6.92
CA THR A 31 -28.45 -16.89 -7.40
C THR A 31 -29.32 -16.44 -6.23
N ALA A 32 -29.98 -15.30 -6.40
CA ALA A 32 -30.97 -14.77 -5.45
C ALA A 32 -32.18 -14.21 -6.21
N PRO A 33 -33.42 -14.54 -5.79
CA PRO A 33 -34.64 -14.04 -6.45
C PRO A 33 -35.05 -12.64 -5.97
N ASP A 34 -34.41 -12.11 -4.93
CA ASP A 34 -34.78 -10.82 -4.33
C ASP A 34 -33.61 -10.21 -3.55
N GLY A 35 -33.73 -8.93 -3.23
CA GLY A 35 -32.71 -8.16 -2.53
C GLY A 35 -32.40 -8.64 -1.11
N MET A 36 -33.39 -9.13 -0.36
CA MET A 36 -33.17 -9.60 1.02
C MET A 36 -32.38 -10.91 1.04
N THR A 37 -32.71 -11.82 0.13
CA THR A 37 -31.95 -13.06 -0.07
C THR A 37 -30.52 -12.76 -0.51
N ALA A 38 -30.33 -11.78 -1.41
CA ALA A 38 -29.00 -11.35 -1.85
C ALA A 38 -28.12 -10.83 -0.70
N LEU A 39 -28.67 -9.97 0.17
CA LEU A 39 -27.98 -9.46 1.36
C LEU A 39 -27.60 -10.60 2.31
N SER A 40 -28.53 -11.53 2.58
CA SER A 40 -28.27 -12.69 3.44
C SER A 40 -27.15 -13.58 2.90
N ILE A 41 -27.09 -13.79 1.57
CA ILE A 41 -26.01 -14.58 0.95
C ILE A 41 -24.66 -13.89 1.15
N CYS A 42 -24.58 -12.58 0.95
CA CYS A 42 -23.34 -11.81 1.11
C CYS A 42 -22.81 -11.79 2.56
N ASP A 43 -23.70 -11.93 3.55
CA ASP A 43 -23.31 -12.01 4.96
C ASP A 43 -22.73 -13.38 5.35
N GLN A 44 -23.20 -14.45 4.69
CA GLN A 44 -22.89 -15.84 5.04
C GLN A 44 -21.79 -16.45 4.16
N THR A 45 -21.63 -15.96 2.94
CA THR A 45 -20.77 -16.54 1.91
C THR A 45 -19.90 -15.46 1.27
N SER A 46 -18.65 -15.80 0.94
CA SER A 46 -17.78 -14.87 0.20
C SER A 46 -18.26 -14.72 -1.24
N VAL A 47 -18.47 -13.48 -1.70
CA VAL A 47 -18.88 -13.14 -3.06
C VAL A 47 -17.85 -12.17 -3.65
N ASP A 48 -17.43 -12.42 -4.88
CA ASP A 48 -16.39 -11.64 -5.57
C ASP A 48 -16.97 -10.57 -6.49
N LEU A 49 -18.21 -10.75 -6.97
CA LEU A 49 -18.93 -9.78 -7.80
C LEU A 49 -20.44 -10.02 -7.73
N ILE A 50 -21.23 -8.96 -7.80
CA ILE A 50 -22.70 -9.03 -7.78
C ILE A 50 -23.24 -8.45 -9.09
N LEU A 51 -24.06 -9.22 -9.81
CA LEU A 51 -24.93 -8.74 -10.89
C LEU A 51 -26.32 -8.52 -10.29
N LEU A 52 -26.79 -7.27 -10.25
CA LEU A 52 -27.96 -6.87 -9.49
C LEU A 52 -29.02 -6.23 -10.39
N ASP A 53 -30.18 -6.85 -10.51
CA ASP A 53 -31.33 -6.18 -11.10
C ASP A 53 -31.83 -5.03 -10.21
N ILE A 54 -32.36 -3.99 -10.86
CA ILE A 54 -32.88 -2.82 -10.15
C ILE A 54 -34.36 -3.01 -9.80
N MET A 55 -35.14 -3.59 -10.69
CA MET A 55 -36.60 -3.62 -10.60
C MET A 55 -37.05 -4.92 -9.93
N MET A 56 -36.91 -4.98 -8.60
CA MET A 56 -37.32 -6.13 -7.80
C MET A 56 -38.45 -5.77 -6.83
N PRO A 57 -39.32 -6.71 -6.44
CA PRO A 57 -40.33 -6.49 -5.42
C PRO A 57 -39.71 -6.32 -4.03
N GLY A 58 -40.34 -5.50 -3.19
CA GLY A 58 -39.86 -5.20 -1.84
C GLY A 58 -38.82 -4.09 -1.85
N ILE A 59 -37.54 -4.44 -1.71
CA ILE A 59 -36.43 -3.49 -1.81
C ILE A 59 -35.86 -3.49 -3.23
N ASP A 60 -35.66 -2.31 -3.80
CA ASP A 60 -35.12 -2.16 -5.16
C ASP A 60 -33.59 -2.37 -5.17
N GLY A 61 -33.01 -2.56 -6.36
CA GLY A 61 -31.57 -2.78 -6.48
C GLY A 61 -30.71 -1.56 -6.08
N PHE A 62 -31.26 -0.35 -6.07
CA PHE A 62 -30.54 0.82 -5.56
C PHE A 62 -30.35 0.70 -4.04
N GLU A 63 -31.42 0.38 -3.31
CA GLU A 63 -31.38 0.20 -1.87
C GLU A 63 -30.48 -0.98 -1.47
N VAL A 64 -30.55 -2.10 -2.21
CA VAL A 64 -29.63 -3.25 -1.99
C VAL A 64 -28.18 -2.81 -2.15
N CYS A 65 -27.85 -2.05 -3.20
CA CYS A 65 -26.51 -1.53 -3.42
C CYS A 65 -26.05 -0.60 -2.28
N GLU A 66 -26.89 0.33 -1.83
CA GLU A 66 -26.56 1.23 -0.72
C GLU A 66 -26.29 0.45 0.59
N ARG A 67 -27.08 -0.59 0.88
CA ARG A 67 -26.88 -1.45 2.04
C ARG A 67 -25.58 -2.25 1.95
N LEU A 68 -25.25 -2.78 0.77
CA LEU A 68 -23.98 -3.49 0.53
C LEU A 68 -22.77 -2.55 0.70
N LYS A 69 -22.87 -1.31 0.20
CA LYS A 69 -21.78 -0.33 0.25
C LYS A 69 -21.61 0.34 1.61
N SER A 70 -22.66 0.38 2.45
CA SER A 70 -22.59 0.91 3.81
C SER A 70 -22.06 -0.10 4.84
N ASN A 71 -22.10 -1.40 4.55
CA ASN A 71 -21.56 -2.43 5.43
C ASN A 71 -20.06 -2.69 5.14
N PRO A 72 -19.14 -2.47 6.11
CA PRO A 72 -17.69 -2.66 5.91
C PRO A 72 -17.29 -4.08 5.47
N ARG A 73 -18.11 -5.09 5.78
CA ARG A 73 -17.87 -6.48 5.35
C ARG A 73 -18.15 -6.69 3.87
N THR A 74 -19.05 -5.92 3.26
CA THR A 74 -19.48 -6.11 1.86
C THR A 74 -19.14 -4.92 0.96
N ALA A 75 -18.74 -3.77 1.50
CA ALA A 75 -18.52 -2.55 0.74
C ALA A 75 -17.49 -2.68 -0.39
N HIS A 76 -16.50 -3.54 -0.18
CA HIS A 76 -15.44 -3.87 -1.13
C HIS A 76 -15.88 -4.79 -2.29
N ILE A 77 -17.08 -5.38 -2.25
CA ILE A 77 -17.60 -6.26 -3.30
C ILE A 77 -18.11 -5.41 -4.48
N PRO A 78 -17.61 -5.61 -5.71
CA PRO A 78 -18.10 -4.91 -6.89
C PRO A 78 -19.57 -5.23 -7.20
N VAL A 79 -20.37 -4.21 -7.46
CA VAL A 79 -21.79 -4.34 -7.85
C VAL A 79 -21.99 -3.80 -9.26
N VAL A 80 -22.46 -4.64 -10.19
CA VAL A 80 -22.88 -4.25 -11.53
C VAL A 80 -24.40 -4.30 -11.59
N MET A 81 -25.02 -3.16 -11.85
CA MET A 81 -26.47 -3.12 -12.04
C MET A 81 -26.85 -3.63 -13.43
N VAL A 82 -27.85 -4.50 -13.52
CA VAL A 82 -28.31 -5.10 -14.79
C VAL A 82 -29.81 -4.89 -14.91
N THR A 83 -30.28 -3.93 -15.70
CA THR A 83 -31.71 -3.53 -15.70
C THR A 83 -32.23 -3.22 -17.10
N ALA A 84 -33.56 -3.25 -17.25
CA ALA A 84 -34.23 -2.75 -18.45
C ALA A 84 -34.28 -1.21 -18.53
N LEU A 85 -33.96 -0.50 -17.44
CA LEU A 85 -33.84 0.95 -17.45
C LEU A 85 -32.65 1.38 -18.34
N ASP A 86 -32.90 2.26 -19.29
CA ASP A 86 -31.90 2.69 -20.28
C ASP A 86 -31.61 4.19 -20.24
N GLN A 87 -32.30 4.95 -19.38
CA GLN A 87 -32.11 6.39 -19.28
C GLN A 87 -30.79 6.75 -18.57
N PRO A 88 -30.08 7.80 -19.02
CA PRO A 88 -28.86 8.26 -18.36
C PRO A 88 -29.05 8.58 -16.87
N SER A 89 -30.22 9.09 -16.48
CA SER A 89 -30.56 9.38 -15.09
C SER A 89 -30.51 8.14 -14.19
N ASP A 90 -30.93 6.98 -14.69
CA ASP A 90 -30.94 5.73 -13.92
C ASP A 90 -29.52 5.19 -13.72
N ARG A 91 -28.66 5.31 -14.74
CA ARG A 91 -27.23 4.97 -14.64
C ARG A 91 -26.53 5.84 -13.61
N VAL A 92 -26.79 7.15 -13.67
CA VAL A 92 -26.23 8.12 -12.72
C VAL A 92 -26.71 7.82 -11.30
N ARG A 93 -27.99 7.49 -11.13
CA ARG A 93 -28.53 7.08 -9.82
C ARG A 93 -27.85 5.81 -9.32
N GLY A 94 -27.63 4.82 -10.19
CA GLY A 94 -26.96 3.57 -9.84
C GLY A 94 -25.54 3.78 -9.36
N LEU A 95 -24.75 4.54 -10.11
CA LEU A 95 -23.38 4.90 -9.73
C LEU A 95 -23.34 5.72 -8.44
N LYS A 96 -24.31 6.62 -8.22
CA LYS A 96 -24.42 7.39 -6.96
C LYS A 96 -24.79 6.52 -5.75
N ALA A 97 -25.63 5.50 -5.94
CA ALA A 97 -25.92 4.46 -4.95
C ALA A 97 -24.70 3.56 -4.64
N GLY A 98 -23.60 3.74 -5.39
CA GLY A 98 -22.34 3.07 -5.18
C GLY A 98 -22.11 1.88 -6.12
N ALA A 99 -22.96 1.69 -7.14
CA ALA A 99 -22.69 0.68 -8.16
C ALA A 99 -21.35 0.97 -8.82
N ASP A 100 -20.62 -0.09 -9.12
CA ASP A 100 -19.34 -0.03 -9.79
C ASP A 100 -19.50 0.07 -11.30
N ASP A 101 -20.61 -0.46 -11.83
CA ASP A 101 -20.94 -0.38 -13.24
C ASP A 101 -22.43 -0.64 -13.49
N PHE A 102 -22.84 -0.47 -14.74
CA PHE A 102 -24.22 -0.65 -15.21
C PHE A 102 -24.27 -1.33 -16.59
N LEU A 103 -25.25 -2.21 -16.77
CA LEU A 103 -25.58 -2.89 -18.01
C LEU A 103 -27.09 -2.77 -18.29
N THR A 104 -27.43 -2.37 -19.52
CA THR A 104 -28.82 -2.32 -19.97
C THR A 104 -29.21 -3.67 -20.60
N LYS A 105 -30.41 -4.16 -20.30
CA LYS A 105 -31.02 -5.34 -20.92
C LYS A 105 -31.56 -4.97 -22.32
N PRO A 106 -31.44 -5.84 -23.34
CA PRO A 106 -30.82 -7.17 -23.30
C PRO A 106 -29.30 -7.11 -23.20
N VAL A 107 -28.74 -7.93 -22.31
CA VAL A 107 -27.31 -7.89 -22.01
C VAL A 107 -26.50 -8.48 -23.16
N ASN A 108 -25.57 -7.67 -23.70
CA ASN A 108 -24.56 -8.10 -24.65
C ASN A 108 -23.50 -8.95 -23.93
N ASP A 109 -23.28 -10.18 -24.40
CA ASP A 109 -22.38 -11.15 -23.78
C ASP A 109 -20.93 -10.68 -23.72
N MET A 110 -20.47 -10.04 -24.79
CA MET A 110 -19.11 -9.52 -24.86
C MET A 110 -18.90 -8.42 -23.81
N GLN A 111 -19.83 -7.48 -23.70
CA GLN A 111 -19.75 -6.39 -22.72
C GLN A 111 -19.86 -6.91 -21.28
N LEU A 112 -20.78 -7.85 -21.02
CA LEU A 112 -20.92 -8.49 -19.71
C LEU A 112 -19.61 -9.16 -19.29
N MET A 113 -19.06 -10.02 -20.14
CA MET A 113 -17.86 -10.78 -19.78
C MET A 113 -16.63 -9.88 -19.65
N ALA A 114 -16.51 -8.83 -20.48
CA ALA A 114 -15.42 -7.89 -20.37
C ALA A 114 -15.47 -7.11 -19.04
N ARG A 115 -16.66 -6.64 -18.62
CA ARG A 115 -16.86 -5.98 -17.32
C ARG A 115 -16.59 -6.92 -16.16
N VAL A 116 -17.16 -8.13 -16.18
CA VAL A 116 -16.95 -9.14 -15.13
C VAL A 116 -15.47 -9.45 -14.98
N ARG A 117 -14.74 -9.73 -16.08
CA ARG A 117 -13.29 -10.00 -16.03
C ARG A 117 -12.50 -8.84 -15.44
N SER A 118 -12.80 -7.59 -15.85
CA SER A 118 -12.11 -6.40 -15.33
C SER A 118 -12.31 -6.24 -13.82
N LEU A 119 -13.56 -6.36 -13.37
CA LEU A 119 -13.95 -6.18 -11.98
C LEU A 119 -13.43 -7.29 -11.07
N VAL A 120 -13.51 -8.54 -11.52
CA VAL A 120 -12.93 -9.70 -10.81
C VAL A 120 -11.43 -9.54 -10.65
N ARG A 121 -10.70 -9.18 -11.73
CA ARG A 121 -9.25 -8.94 -11.67
C ARG A 121 -8.90 -7.88 -10.63
N PHE A 122 -9.70 -6.81 -10.57
CA PHE A 122 -9.51 -5.74 -9.59
C PHE A 122 -9.81 -6.21 -8.16
N LYS A 123 -10.90 -6.95 -7.95
CA LYS A 123 -11.28 -7.51 -6.65
C LYS A 123 -10.18 -8.40 -6.08
N THR A 124 -9.64 -9.32 -6.89
CA THR A 124 -8.55 -10.23 -6.46
C THR A 124 -7.33 -9.45 -5.95
N LEU A 125 -6.93 -8.38 -6.65
CA LEU A 125 -5.81 -7.55 -6.22
C LEU A 125 -6.11 -6.79 -4.93
N SER A 126 -7.34 -6.28 -4.78
CA SER A 126 -7.75 -5.55 -3.58
C SER A 126 -7.85 -6.48 -2.36
N ASP A 127 -8.38 -7.69 -2.53
CA ASP A 127 -8.48 -8.69 -1.47
C ASP A 127 -7.12 -9.15 -0.96
N GLU A 128 -6.16 -9.35 -1.87
CA GLU A 128 -4.80 -9.72 -1.49
C GLU A 128 -4.16 -8.64 -0.61
N LEU A 129 -4.33 -7.36 -0.98
CA LEU A 129 -3.85 -6.23 -0.17
C LEU A 129 -4.57 -6.17 1.18
N ARG A 130 -5.89 -6.37 1.19
CA ARG A 130 -6.70 -6.37 2.40
C ARG A 130 -6.29 -7.48 3.36
N LEU A 131 -6.13 -8.71 2.87
CA LEU A 131 -5.72 -9.86 3.68
C LEU A 131 -4.34 -9.64 4.29
N ARG A 132 -3.38 -9.10 3.52
CA ARG A 132 -2.05 -8.74 4.02
C ARG A 132 -2.12 -7.66 5.08
N ALA A 133 -2.91 -6.61 4.88
CA ALA A 133 -3.09 -5.54 5.86
C ALA A 133 -3.79 -6.02 7.14
N GLU A 134 -4.78 -6.92 7.05
CA GLU A 134 -5.42 -7.56 8.21
C GLU A 134 -4.45 -8.46 8.98
N THR A 135 -3.67 -9.29 8.27
CA THR A 135 -2.64 -10.14 8.87
C THR A 135 -1.60 -9.30 9.60
N ALA A 136 -1.11 -8.22 8.97
CA ALA A 136 -0.15 -7.30 9.55
C ALA A 136 -0.69 -6.65 10.85
N ARG A 137 -1.99 -6.28 10.87
CA ARG A 137 -2.65 -5.77 12.07
C ARG A 137 -2.73 -6.79 13.21
N SER A 138 -3.05 -8.05 12.89
CA SER A 138 -3.20 -9.13 13.89
C SER A 138 -1.89 -9.55 14.58
N VAL A 139 -0.73 -9.34 13.94
CA VAL A 139 0.58 -9.83 14.41
C VAL A 139 1.33 -8.83 15.32
N GLY A 140 0.71 -7.70 15.69
CA GLY A 140 1.27 -6.80 16.73
C GLY A 140 1.17 -5.30 16.43
N ALA A 141 0.19 -4.85 15.66
CA ALA A 141 -0.05 -3.44 15.38
C ALA A 141 -1.49 -3.03 15.81
N SER A 142 -1.92 -3.43 17.02
CA SER A 142 -3.31 -3.20 17.45
C SER A 142 -3.60 -1.79 17.94
N ASP A 143 -2.58 -1.03 18.37
CA ASP A 143 -2.82 0.25 19.01
C ASP A 143 -2.19 1.37 18.17
N LEU A 144 -3.01 2.35 17.78
CA LEU A 144 -2.64 3.65 17.18
C LEU A 144 -2.69 3.78 15.65
N LEU A 145 -3.67 3.18 14.97
CA LEU A 145 -4.15 3.75 13.71
C LEU A 145 -5.60 4.20 13.89
N SER A 146 -5.78 5.52 13.93
CA SER A 146 -7.07 6.18 13.92
C SER A 146 -7.90 5.76 12.70
N PRO A 147 -9.25 5.90 12.75
CA PRO A 147 -10.08 5.65 11.59
C PRO A 147 -9.58 6.52 10.45
N VAL A 148 -9.09 5.87 9.40
CA VAL A 148 -8.59 6.49 8.18
C VAL A 148 -9.65 7.48 7.70
N GLY A 149 -9.27 8.75 7.66
CA GLY A 149 -10.16 9.84 7.27
C GLY A 149 -10.77 9.57 5.90
N ASN A 150 -12.07 9.82 5.80
CA ASN A 150 -12.80 9.83 4.55
C ASN A 150 -12.24 10.96 3.65
N GLY A 151 -11.14 10.70 2.95
CA GLY A 151 -10.63 11.53 1.85
C GLY A 151 -11.60 11.60 0.66
N PHE A 152 -12.87 11.23 0.85
CA PHE A 152 -13.94 11.23 -0.15
C PHE A 152 -14.48 12.64 -0.48
N GLY A 153 -13.89 13.70 0.07
CA GLY A 153 -14.27 15.10 -0.17
C GLY A 153 -13.31 15.92 -1.03
N GLU A 154 -12.09 15.43 -1.30
CA GLU A 154 -11.12 16.18 -2.10
C GLU A 154 -11.31 15.94 -3.61
N PRO A 155 -11.19 16.98 -4.46
CA PRO A 155 -11.28 16.83 -5.90
C PRO A 155 -10.21 15.86 -6.41
N GLY A 156 -10.57 15.02 -7.37
CA GLY A 156 -9.65 14.05 -7.97
C GLY A 156 -8.62 14.71 -8.89
N LEU A 157 -7.43 14.12 -9.03
CA LEU A 157 -6.47 14.52 -10.07
C LEU A 157 -6.65 13.69 -11.35
N VAL A 158 -6.99 14.33 -12.47
CA VAL A 158 -7.24 13.66 -13.76
C VAL A 158 -6.24 14.09 -14.81
N LEU A 159 -5.64 13.11 -15.49
CA LEU A 159 -4.92 13.34 -16.74
C LEU A 159 -5.84 12.97 -17.91
N LEU A 160 -6.17 13.95 -18.75
CA LEU A 160 -7.01 13.77 -19.93
C LEU A 160 -6.17 13.78 -21.21
N VAL A 161 -6.19 12.67 -21.93
CA VAL A 161 -5.55 12.50 -23.25
C VAL A 161 -6.61 12.60 -24.33
N GLU A 162 -6.85 13.83 -24.79
CA GLU A 162 -7.88 14.17 -25.78
C GLU A 162 -7.34 15.22 -26.76
N PRO A 163 -7.06 14.83 -28.03
CA PRO A 163 -6.54 15.76 -29.02
C PRO A 163 -7.60 16.75 -29.52
N ARG A 164 -8.90 16.41 -29.48
CA ARG A 164 -9.96 17.30 -30.01
C ARG A 164 -10.32 18.38 -29.01
N ALA A 165 -9.94 19.62 -29.30
CA ALA A 165 -10.18 20.78 -28.43
C ALA A 165 -11.63 20.90 -27.91
N ASN A 166 -12.62 20.75 -28.80
CA ASN A 166 -14.04 20.85 -28.42
C ASN A 166 -14.47 19.75 -27.43
N ALA A 167 -13.99 18.52 -27.61
CA ALA A 167 -14.29 17.40 -26.70
C ALA A 167 -13.58 17.61 -25.36
N ARG A 168 -12.30 18.00 -25.41
CA ARG A 168 -11.48 18.34 -24.24
C ARG A 168 -12.16 19.38 -23.36
N ASP A 169 -12.59 20.50 -23.93
CA ASP A 169 -13.23 21.57 -23.17
C ASP A 169 -14.58 21.14 -22.55
N ARG A 170 -15.33 20.27 -23.22
CA ARG A 170 -16.57 19.70 -22.67
C ARG A 170 -16.30 18.79 -21.48
N ILE A 171 -15.29 17.93 -21.57
CA ILE A 171 -14.89 17.02 -20.49
C ILE A 171 -14.36 17.81 -19.28
N ILE A 172 -13.48 18.79 -19.51
CA ILE A 172 -12.96 19.65 -18.44
C ILE A 172 -14.11 20.38 -17.73
N ARG A 173 -15.06 20.95 -18.48
CA ARG A 173 -16.23 21.61 -17.88
C ARG A 173 -17.07 20.65 -17.04
N ALA A 174 -17.34 19.45 -17.55
CA ALA A 174 -18.12 18.43 -16.83
C ALA A 174 -17.45 18.02 -15.51
N LEU A 175 -16.12 17.90 -15.49
CA LEU A 175 -15.36 17.44 -14.33
C LEU A 175 -14.96 18.55 -13.35
N SER A 176 -15.14 19.82 -13.70
CA SER A 176 -14.64 20.98 -12.94
C SER A 176 -15.03 21.04 -11.46
N GLN A 177 -16.16 20.47 -11.06
CA GLN A 177 -16.63 20.44 -9.66
C GLN A 177 -16.11 19.25 -8.87
N THR A 178 -15.48 18.27 -9.53
CA THR A 178 -15.13 16.96 -8.95
C THR A 178 -13.67 16.60 -9.12
N ALA A 179 -12.98 17.20 -10.09
CA ALA A 179 -11.59 16.92 -10.38
C ALA A 179 -10.85 18.13 -10.96
N GLU A 180 -9.56 18.21 -10.64
CA GLU A 180 -8.61 19.04 -11.36
C GLU A 180 -8.10 18.25 -12.57
N VAL A 181 -8.30 18.83 -13.77
CA VAL A 181 -8.01 18.15 -15.03
C VAL A 181 -6.79 18.78 -15.70
N THR A 182 -5.72 18.01 -15.82
CA THR A 182 -4.62 18.32 -16.73
C THR A 182 -4.91 17.68 -18.08
N ALA A 183 -4.99 18.47 -19.15
CA ALA A 183 -5.29 17.94 -20.48
C ALA A 183 -4.08 18.04 -21.41
N ILE A 184 -3.70 16.91 -22.01
CA ILE A 184 -2.56 16.78 -22.91
C ILE A 184 -3.05 16.16 -24.22
N SER A 185 -2.61 16.69 -25.35
CA SER A 185 -3.01 16.18 -26.67
C SER A 185 -2.07 15.10 -27.19
N ASP A 186 -0.78 15.20 -26.85
CA ASP A 186 0.26 14.25 -27.27
C ASP A 186 0.36 13.06 -26.29
N PRO A 187 0.18 11.81 -26.78
CA PRO A 187 0.26 10.60 -25.94
C PRO A 187 1.60 10.40 -25.23
N GLN A 188 2.73 10.80 -25.86
CA GLN A 188 4.05 10.61 -25.25
C GLN A 188 4.28 11.58 -24.09
N ALA A 189 3.93 12.86 -24.29
CA ALA A 189 3.93 13.86 -23.22
C ALA A 189 2.99 13.45 -22.07
N ALA A 190 1.82 12.87 -22.40
CA ALA A 190 0.90 12.37 -21.39
C ALA A 190 1.50 11.24 -20.54
N LEU A 191 2.22 10.29 -21.17
CA LEU A 191 2.89 9.22 -20.44
C LEU A 191 3.98 9.75 -19.49
N PHE A 192 4.74 10.74 -19.94
CA PHE A 192 5.77 11.39 -19.12
C PHE A 192 5.15 12.09 -17.90
N ASP A 193 4.13 12.93 -18.14
CA ASP A 193 3.44 13.68 -17.09
C ASP A 193 2.74 12.74 -16.09
N ALA A 194 2.19 11.62 -16.57
CA ALA A 194 1.61 10.58 -15.73
C ALA A 194 2.62 9.97 -14.73
N ALA A 195 3.91 9.92 -15.08
CA ALA A 195 4.96 9.34 -14.25
C ALA A 195 5.55 10.31 -13.21
N GLU A 196 5.31 11.62 -13.39
CA GLU A 196 5.83 12.67 -12.52
C GLU A 196 4.81 13.13 -11.47
N LYS A 197 3.51 13.07 -11.79
CA LYS A 197 2.44 13.58 -10.93
C LYS A 197 1.53 12.47 -10.39
N PRO A 198 0.92 12.65 -9.20
CA PRO A 198 0.11 11.63 -8.54
C PRO A 198 -1.32 11.57 -9.09
N TYR A 199 -1.47 11.37 -10.41
CA TYR A 199 -2.80 11.28 -11.02
C TYR A 199 -3.64 10.14 -10.44
N GLU A 200 -4.92 10.44 -10.24
CA GLU A 200 -5.90 9.50 -9.71
C GLU A 200 -6.70 8.76 -10.79
N LEU A 201 -6.70 9.30 -12.01
CA LEU A 201 -7.32 8.70 -13.17
C LEU A 201 -6.64 9.23 -14.44
N VAL A 202 -6.41 8.35 -15.41
CA VAL A 202 -6.10 8.73 -16.78
C VAL A 202 -7.30 8.45 -17.67
N ILE A 203 -7.75 9.46 -18.40
CA ILE A 203 -8.83 9.33 -19.38
C ILE A 203 -8.20 9.39 -20.77
N ILE A 204 -8.44 8.39 -21.61
CA ILE A 204 -7.84 8.27 -22.95
C ILE A 204 -8.93 8.23 -24.01
N SER A 205 -8.90 9.17 -24.95
CA SER A 205 -9.77 9.14 -26.13
C SER A 205 -9.32 8.08 -27.13
N SER A 206 -10.27 7.35 -27.74
CA SER A 206 -9.97 6.42 -28.82
C SER A 206 -9.60 7.13 -30.14
N GLN A 207 -10.09 8.36 -30.35
CA GLN A 207 -9.80 9.15 -31.53
C GLN A 207 -8.45 9.87 -31.41
N GLN A 208 -7.41 9.27 -31.98
CA GLN A 208 -6.09 9.87 -32.14
C GLN A 208 -5.65 9.68 -33.60
N GLU A 209 -5.25 10.77 -34.28
CA GLU A 209 -5.02 10.75 -35.74
C GLU A 209 -3.84 9.83 -36.14
N ASP A 210 -2.79 9.73 -35.33
CA ASP A 210 -1.56 9.00 -35.65
C ASP A 210 -1.04 8.09 -34.52
N TYR A 211 -1.90 7.70 -33.58
CA TYR A 211 -1.47 6.91 -32.42
C TYR A 211 -2.53 5.90 -31.98
N ASP A 212 -2.09 4.68 -31.67
CA ASP A 212 -2.97 3.63 -31.16
C ASP A 212 -3.21 3.84 -29.65
N PRO A 213 -4.45 4.17 -29.21
CA PRO A 213 -4.75 4.41 -27.80
C PRO A 213 -4.45 3.19 -26.90
N LEU A 214 -4.52 1.96 -27.44
CA LEU A 214 -4.19 0.74 -26.70
C LEU A 214 -2.70 0.67 -26.36
N ARG A 215 -1.84 1.24 -27.22
CA ARG A 215 -0.40 1.33 -26.95
C ARG A 215 -0.12 2.18 -25.72
N LEU A 216 -0.81 3.32 -25.57
CA LEU A 216 -0.67 4.17 -24.39
C LEU A 216 -1.17 3.44 -23.13
N CYS A 217 -2.32 2.76 -23.22
CA CYS A 217 -2.83 1.93 -22.12
C CYS A 217 -1.79 0.89 -21.66
N SER A 218 -1.18 0.18 -22.61
CA SER A 218 -0.13 -0.80 -22.33
C SER A 218 1.11 -0.16 -21.71
N GLN A 219 1.52 1.02 -22.17
CA GLN A 219 2.68 1.73 -21.62
C GLN A 219 2.44 2.17 -20.17
N ILE A 220 1.27 2.75 -19.89
CA ILE A 220 0.85 3.10 -18.52
C ILE A 220 0.87 1.85 -17.61
N ARG A 221 0.44 0.69 -18.12
CA ARG A 221 0.43 -0.56 -17.34
C ARG A 221 1.82 -1.17 -17.12
N SER A 222 2.79 -0.86 -17.98
CA SER A 222 4.15 -1.39 -17.92
C SER A 222 5.08 -0.67 -16.95
N LEU A 223 4.81 0.61 -16.65
CA LEU A 223 5.68 1.43 -15.79
C LEU A 223 5.28 1.31 -14.32
N GLU A 224 6.25 1.11 -13.44
CA GLU A 224 6.01 0.90 -12.01
C GLU A 224 5.22 2.04 -11.35
N ARG A 225 5.53 3.29 -11.71
CA ARG A 225 4.89 4.49 -11.16
C ARG A 225 3.44 4.66 -11.59
N THR A 226 3.07 4.17 -12.76
CA THR A 226 1.75 4.46 -13.38
C THR A 226 0.85 3.23 -13.51
N ARG A 227 1.38 2.02 -13.32
CA ARG A 227 0.64 0.76 -13.52
C ARG A 227 -0.62 0.60 -12.68
N PHE A 228 -0.69 1.29 -11.54
CA PHE A 228 -1.84 1.27 -10.64
C PHE A 228 -2.81 2.44 -10.84
N ILE A 229 -2.48 3.40 -11.70
CA ILE A 229 -3.39 4.50 -12.01
C ILE A 229 -4.56 3.93 -12.83
N PRO A 230 -5.81 4.12 -12.38
CA PRO A 230 -6.97 3.73 -13.16
C PRO A 230 -6.95 4.37 -14.55
N VAL A 231 -7.38 3.62 -15.56
CA VAL A 231 -7.52 4.12 -16.93
C VAL A 231 -8.99 3.98 -17.35
N LEU A 232 -9.56 5.07 -17.89
CA LEU A 232 -10.90 5.12 -18.48
C LEU A 232 -10.76 5.45 -19.96
N VAL A 233 -11.28 4.59 -20.84
CA VAL A 233 -11.24 4.81 -22.29
C VAL A 233 -12.55 5.44 -22.79
N LEU A 234 -12.46 6.49 -23.60
CA LEU A 234 -13.60 7.10 -24.27
C LEU A 234 -13.67 6.57 -25.71
N ALA A 235 -14.59 5.65 -25.96
CA ALA A 235 -14.75 4.96 -27.25
C ALA A 235 -15.95 5.49 -28.06
N GLU A 236 -15.91 5.29 -29.37
CA GLU A 236 -17.02 5.58 -30.30
C GLU A 236 -17.96 4.37 -30.43
N GLN A 237 -19.15 4.60 -30.97
CA GLN A 237 -20.05 3.50 -31.29
C GLN A 237 -19.45 2.60 -32.37
N GLY A 238 -19.52 1.28 -32.15
CA GLY A 238 -18.94 0.27 -33.05
C GLY A 238 -17.49 -0.12 -32.73
N GLU A 239 -16.85 0.52 -31.74
CA GLU A 239 -15.48 0.18 -31.31
C GLU A 239 -15.43 -0.94 -30.25
N ASP A 240 -16.33 -1.92 -30.32
CA ASP A 240 -16.45 -2.99 -29.33
C ASP A 240 -15.14 -3.82 -29.19
N GLU A 241 -14.44 -4.06 -30.30
CA GLU A 241 -13.16 -4.78 -30.30
C GLU A 241 -12.05 -4.00 -29.59
N LEU A 242 -12.02 -2.67 -29.74
CA LEU A 242 -11.06 -1.80 -29.06
C LEU A 242 -11.32 -1.80 -27.56
N VAL A 243 -12.59 -1.69 -27.15
CA VAL A 243 -13.00 -1.75 -25.74
C VAL A 243 -12.61 -3.10 -25.12
N LEU A 244 -12.85 -4.21 -25.81
CA LEU A 244 -12.46 -5.54 -25.35
C LEU A 244 -10.96 -5.62 -25.08
N ARG A 245 -10.13 -5.22 -26.06
CA ARG A 245 -8.67 -5.24 -25.94
C ARG A 245 -8.17 -4.29 -24.85
N ALA A 246 -8.79 -3.12 -24.70
CA ALA A 246 -8.46 -2.18 -23.63
C ALA A 246 -8.63 -2.83 -22.25
N LEU A 247 -9.77 -3.50 -22.02
CA LEU A 247 -10.06 -4.17 -20.76
C LEU A 247 -9.08 -5.33 -20.51
N GLU A 248 -8.75 -6.11 -21.53
CA GLU A 248 -7.70 -7.15 -21.48
C GLU A 248 -6.35 -6.57 -21.06
N LEU A 249 -5.96 -5.42 -21.62
CA LEU A 249 -4.70 -4.73 -21.30
C LEU A 249 -4.63 -4.14 -19.89
N GLY A 250 -5.73 -4.09 -19.14
CA GLY A 250 -5.71 -3.53 -17.79
C GLY A 250 -6.55 -2.28 -17.60
N VAL A 251 -7.24 -1.79 -18.62
CA VAL A 251 -8.13 -0.62 -18.50
C VAL A 251 -9.25 -0.95 -17.51
N ASN A 252 -9.61 0.02 -16.69
CA ASN A 252 -10.55 -0.19 -15.60
C ASN A 252 -11.98 -0.14 -16.09
N ASP A 253 -12.26 0.79 -17.00
CA ASP A 253 -13.61 1.08 -17.47
C ASP A 253 -13.58 1.81 -18.83
N TYR A 254 -14.74 1.97 -19.45
CA TYR A 254 -14.91 2.71 -20.68
C TYR A 254 -16.23 3.49 -20.72
N LEU A 255 -16.29 4.52 -21.57
CA LEU A 255 -17.48 5.28 -21.89
C LEU A 255 -17.66 5.34 -23.40
N LEU A 256 -18.90 5.13 -23.86
CA LEU A 256 -19.27 5.30 -25.25
C LEU A 256 -19.71 6.74 -25.50
N ARG A 257 -19.36 7.28 -26.67
CA ARG A 257 -19.87 8.56 -27.16
C ARG A 257 -21.28 8.39 -27.77
N PRO A 258 -22.15 9.42 -27.71
CA PRO A 258 -21.95 10.73 -27.07
C PRO A 258 -21.92 10.64 -25.54
N LEU A 259 -21.04 11.43 -24.91
CA LEU A 259 -20.86 11.41 -23.45
C LEU A 259 -22.01 12.14 -22.74
N ASP A 260 -22.61 11.47 -21.75
CA ASP A 260 -23.42 12.13 -20.73
C ASP A 260 -22.49 12.71 -19.64
N PRO A 261 -22.55 14.03 -19.35
CA PRO A 261 -21.69 14.65 -18.35
C PRO A 261 -21.83 14.05 -16.95
N ASN A 262 -23.05 13.68 -16.56
CA ASN A 262 -23.31 13.12 -15.24
C ASN A 262 -22.79 11.68 -15.15
N GLU A 263 -22.91 10.89 -16.23
CA GLU A 263 -22.33 9.54 -16.28
C GLU A 263 -20.80 9.61 -16.19
N LEU A 264 -20.17 10.53 -16.93
CA LEU A 264 -18.72 10.75 -16.88
C LEU A 264 -18.24 11.10 -15.47
N VAL A 265 -18.90 12.06 -14.81
CA VAL A 265 -18.57 12.43 -13.42
C VAL A 265 -18.71 11.23 -12.49
N ALA A 266 -19.81 10.48 -12.60
CA ALA A 266 -20.08 9.35 -11.72
C ALA A 266 -19.06 8.21 -11.89
N ARG A 267 -18.62 7.92 -13.12
CA ARG A 267 -17.54 6.95 -13.37
C ARG A 267 -16.21 7.43 -12.83
N CYS A 268 -15.87 8.71 -13.00
CA CYS A 268 -14.64 9.28 -12.43
C CYS A 268 -14.61 9.14 -10.91
N VAL A 269 -15.70 9.50 -10.22
CA VAL A 269 -15.83 9.35 -8.76
C VAL A 269 -15.63 7.90 -8.34
N THR A 270 -16.20 6.94 -9.06
CA THR A 270 -16.03 5.51 -8.78
C THR A 270 -14.56 5.09 -8.88
N GLN A 271 -13.84 5.55 -9.90
CA GLN A 271 -12.41 5.26 -10.05
C GLN A 271 -11.56 5.92 -8.95
N PHE A 272 -11.86 7.17 -8.54
CA PHE A 272 -11.16 7.84 -7.44
C PHE A 272 -11.33 7.07 -6.13
N ARG A 273 -12.57 6.70 -5.78
CA ARG A 273 -12.88 5.93 -4.57
C ARG A 273 -12.07 4.63 -4.52
N ARG A 274 -12.02 3.91 -5.64
CA ARG A 274 -11.27 2.65 -5.79
C ARG A 274 -9.77 2.83 -5.65
N LYS A 275 -9.20 3.86 -6.29
CA LYS A 275 -7.76 4.15 -6.18
C LYS A 275 -7.41 4.49 -4.74
N ARG A 276 -8.11 5.46 -4.13
CA ARG A 276 -7.87 5.90 -2.75
C ARG A 276 -7.93 4.73 -1.77
N TYR A 277 -8.94 3.86 -1.90
CA TYR A 277 -9.05 2.66 -1.06
C TYR A 277 -7.84 1.72 -1.21
N ASN A 278 -7.42 1.41 -2.43
CA ASN A 278 -6.26 0.54 -2.65
C ASN A 278 -4.94 1.17 -2.20
N ASP A 279 -4.77 2.47 -2.41
CA ASP A 279 -3.56 3.18 -1.97
C ASP A 279 -3.49 3.24 -0.44
N GLN A 280 -4.60 3.46 0.24
CA GLN A 280 -4.70 3.34 1.70
C GLN A 280 -4.32 1.94 2.21
N LEU A 281 -4.78 0.87 1.54
CA LEU A 281 -4.40 -0.50 1.90
C LEU A 281 -2.88 -0.73 1.74
N ARG A 282 -2.29 -0.22 0.65
CA ARG A 282 -0.84 -0.33 0.41
C ARG A 282 -0.04 0.46 1.44
N GLU A 283 -0.43 1.69 1.72
CA GLU A 283 0.22 2.53 2.71
C GLU A 283 0.17 1.89 4.09
N SER A 284 -0.99 1.37 4.49
CA SER A 284 -1.16 0.63 5.74
C SER A 284 -0.23 -0.59 5.83
N LEU A 285 -0.03 -1.31 4.72
CA LEU A 285 0.90 -2.43 4.66
C LEU A 285 2.36 -1.98 4.76
N THR A 286 2.77 -0.95 4.00
CA THR A 286 4.12 -0.39 4.05
C THR A 286 4.46 0.09 5.45
N MET A 287 3.57 0.89 6.07
CA MET A 287 3.73 1.33 7.45
C MET A 287 3.83 0.15 8.42
N SER A 288 3.01 -0.88 8.25
CA SER A 288 3.08 -2.07 9.10
C SER A 288 4.41 -2.82 8.98
N VAL A 289 4.99 -2.87 7.77
CA VAL A 289 6.32 -3.46 7.53
C VAL A 289 7.42 -2.60 8.15
N GLU A 290 7.38 -1.28 7.96
CA GLU A 290 8.34 -0.35 8.55
C GLU A 290 8.30 -0.41 10.09
N MET A 291 7.10 -0.43 10.69
CA MET A 291 6.92 -0.57 12.14
C MET A 291 7.34 -1.96 12.66
N ALA A 292 7.23 -3.02 11.85
CA ALA A 292 7.71 -4.34 12.22
C ALA A 292 9.25 -4.44 12.22
N VAL A 293 9.95 -3.49 11.58
CA VAL A 293 11.40 -3.53 11.34
C VAL A 293 12.16 -2.44 12.09
N THR A 294 11.53 -1.31 12.41
CA THR A 294 12.16 -0.15 13.07
C THR A 294 11.67 0.05 14.50
N ASP A 295 12.49 0.70 15.34
CA ASP A 295 12.13 1.15 16.68
C ASP A 295 11.48 2.54 16.60
N PRO A 296 10.25 2.73 17.13
CA PRO A 296 9.46 3.95 16.92
C PRO A 296 10.05 5.19 17.59
N LEU A 297 10.83 5.01 18.66
CA LEU A 297 11.45 6.14 19.37
C LEU A 297 12.69 6.65 18.63
N THR A 298 13.55 5.73 18.19
CA THR A 298 14.88 6.08 17.66
C THR A 298 14.95 6.08 16.14
N GLY A 299 14.00 5.44 15.47
CA GLY A 299 14.01 5.19 14.02
C GLY A 299 15.13 4.25 13.55
N LEU A 300 15.93 3.67 14.45
CA LEU A 300 16.86 2.59 14.10
C LEU A 300 16.10 1.29 13.86
N ASN A 301 16.77 0.25 13.37
CA ASN A 301 16.12 -1.05 13.28
C ASN A 301 15.82 -1.60 14.69
N ASN A 302 14.74 -2.36 14.83
CA ASN A 302 14.39 -2.98 16.10
C ASN A 302 15.15 -4.32 16.30
N ARG A 303 15.09 -4.84 17.53
CA ARG A 303 15.68 -6.13 17.88
C ARG A 303 15.21 -7.29 16.98
N ARG A 304 13.92 -7.34 16.63
CA ARG A 304 13.36 -8.41 15.79
C ARG A 304 14.03 -8.45 14.41
N TYR A 305 14.31 -7.27 13.84
CA TYR A 305 15.00 -7.18 12.57
C TYR A 305 16.45 -7.67 12.67
N LEU A 306 17.17 -7.32 13.75
CA LEU A 306 18.50 -7.86 14.03
C LEU A 306 18.49 -9.39 14.10
N ASP A 307 17.60 -9.97 14.91
CA ASP A 307 17.52 -11.42 15.12
C ASP A 307 17.27 -12.17 13.81
N THR A 308 16.49 -11.59 12.90
CA THR A 308 16.18 -12.17 11.58
C THR A 308 17.36 -12.10 10.60
N HIS A 309 18.15 -11.02 10.63
CA HIS A 309 19.16 -10.74 9.61
C HIS A 309 20.59 -11.13 10.01
N LEU A 310 20.90 -11.13 11.31
CA LEU A 310 22.25 -11.32 11.81
C LEU A 310 22.84 -12.68 11.40
N GLN A 311 22.06 -13.77 11.51
CA GLN A 311 22.54 -15.11 11.12
C GLN A 311 22.85 -15.18 9.61
N THR A 312 22.06 -14.50 8.78
CA THR A 312 22.30 -14.43 7.33
C THR A 312 23.60 -13.68 7.01
N LEU A 313 23.88 -12.57 7.71
CA LEU A 313 25.12 -11.81 7.56
C LEU A 313 26.35 -12.61 8.02
N PHE A 314 26.21 -13.35 9.12
CA PHE A 314 27.22 -14.26 9.65
C PHE A 314 27.58 -15.35 8.62
N ASP A 315 26.60 -16.09 8.13
CA ASP A 315 26.82 -17.18 7.18
C ASP A 315 27.44 -16.68 5.88
N ARG A 316 27.00 -15.51 5.40
CA ARG A 316 27.54 -14.87 4.19
C ARG A 316 29.02 -14.50 4.37
N SER A 317 29.38 -13.90 5.50
CA SER A 317 30.74 -13.45 5.78
C SER A 317 31.69 -14.64 5.95
N LYS A 318 31.25 -15.67 6.69
CA LYS A 318 31.97 -16.94 6.87
C LYS A 318 32.23 -17.66 5.54
N ARG A 319 31.22 -17.76 4.67
CA ARG A 319 31.38 -18.37 3.33
C ARG A 319 32.34 -17.62 2.43
N ARG A 320 32.41 -16.29 2.54
CA ARG A 320 33.28 -15.44 1.72
C ARG A 320 34.69 -15.25 2.29
N GLY A 321 34.95 -15.75 3.50
CA GLY A 321 36.21 -15.49 4.20
C GLY A 321 36.45 -14.01 4.47
N ARG A 322 35.38 -13.23 4.68
CA ARG A 322 35.46 -11.79 4.98
C ARG A 322 35.15 -11.52 6.45
N PRO A 323 35.78 -10.50 7.06
CA PRO A 323 35.52 -10.16 8.47
C PRO A 323 34.12 -9.60 8.64
N LEU A 324 33.51 -9.87 9.80
CA LEU A 324 32.24 -9.32 10.23
C LEU A 324 32.41 -8.90 11.68
N SER A 325 32.08 -7.66 12.01
CA SER A 325 32.21 -7.15 13.39
C SER A 325 30.86 -6.73 13.94
N VAL A 326 30.66 -6.93 15.24
CA VAL A 326 29.48 -6.50 16.00
C VAL A 326 29.95 -5.63 17.15
N ILE A 327 29.28 -4.49 17.29
CA ILE A 327 29.40 -3.59 18.43
C ILE A 327 28.12 -3.69 19.25
N ILE A 328 28.24 -3.79 20.57
CA ILE A 328 27.15 -3.54 21.51
C ILE A 328 27.52 -2.32 22.34
N ALA A 329 26.65 -1.32 22.35
CA ALA A 329 26.83 -0.07 23.09
C ALA A 329 25.69 0.10 24.10
N ASP A 330 26.02 0.60 25.28
CA ASP A 330 25.08 0.85 26.36
C ASP A 330 25.33 2.22 26.98
N ILE A 331 24.25 2.95 27.21
CA ILE A 331 24.31 4.30 27.77
C ILE A 331 24.56 4.21 29.29
N ASP A 332 25.70 4.77 29.72
CA ASP A 332 26.11 4.70 31.12
C ASP A 332 25.14 5.48 32.02
N HIS A 333 24.74 4.86 33.13
CA HIS A 333 23.88 5.47 34.15
C HIS A 333 22.53 6.00 33.63
N PHE A 334 21.98 5.42 32.55
CA PHE A 334 20.73 5.89 31.94
C PHE A 334 19.54 5.91 32.91
N LYS A 335 19.45 4.94 33.83
CA LYS A 335 18.44 4.97 34.90
C LYS A 335 18.50 6.25 35.75
N ALA A 336 19.69 6.74 36.09
CA ALA A 336 19.84 7.97 36.89
C ALA A 336 19.37 9.20 36.11
N VAL A 337 19.51 9.21 34.78
CA VAL A 337 18.92 10.24 33.92
C VAL A 337 17.40 10.20 34.03
N ASN A 338 16.77 9.04 33.83
CA ASN A 338 15.32 8.91 33.94
C ASN A 338 14.80 9.34 35.32
N ASP A 339 15.50 8.97 36.38
CA ASP A 339 15.14 9.33 37.75
C ASP A 339 15.27 10.85 38.01
N THR A 340 16.15 11.56 37.27
CA THR A 340 16.40 13.00 37.44
C THR A 340 15.55 13.87 36.52
N TYR A 341 15.36 13.45 35.26
CA TYR A 341 14.76 14.26 34.20
C TYR A 341 13.44 13.69 33.66
N GLY A 342 12.97 12.57 34.23
CA GLY A 342 11.78 11.87 33.78
C GLY A 342 12.01 11.05 32.51
N HIS A 343 11.03 10.23 32.16
CA HIS A 343 11.08 9.36 30.97
C HIS A 343 11.19 10.15 29.67
N GLU A 344 10.56 11.32 29.57
CA GLU A 344 10.68 12.19 28.39
C GLU A 344 12.12 12.67 28.16
N GLY A 345 12.86 12.98 29.24
CA GLY A 345 14.28 13.34 29.15
C GLY A 345 15.17 12.16 28.75
N GLY A 346 14.84 10.95 29.19
CA GLY A 346 15.49 9.73 28.71
C GLY A 346 15.24 9.48 27.22
N ASP A 347 14.01 9.71 26.75
CA ASP A 347 13.62 9.56 25.35
C ASP A 347 14.37 10.54 24.43
N ASP A 348 14.61 11.77 24.90
CA ASP A 348 15.44 12.76 24.18
C ASP A 348 16.89 12.26 24.00
N ILE A 349 17.47 11.68 25.06
CA ILE A 349 18.83 11.12 25.02
C ILE A 349 18.89 9.93 24.06
N LEU A 350 17.90 9.05 24.10
CA LEU A 350 17.83 7.90 23.19
C LEU A 350 17.72 8.34 21.72
N ARG A 351 16.93 9.38 21.43
CA ARG A 351 16.79 9.95 20.08
C ARG A 351 18.10 10.54 19.57
N ASP A 352 18.80 11.34 20.37
CA ASP A 352 20.09 11.92 19.98
C ASP A 352 21.18 10.83 19.87
N PHE A 353 21.24 9.89 20.82
CA PHE A 353 22.18 8.76 20.75
C PHE A 353 22.01 7.96 19.46
N ALA A 354 20.77 7.68 19.07
CA ALA A 354 20.45 7.01 17.82
C ALA A 354 20.88 7.80 16.57
N GLN A 355 20.76 9.14 16.58
CA GLN A 355 21.28 9.99 15.51
C GLN A 355 22.80 9.91 15.41
N ARG A 356 23.50 9.92 16.55
CA ARG A 356 24.97 9.77 16.59
C ARG A 356 25.42 8.40 16.08
N VAL A 357 24.71 7.32 16.47
CA VAL A 357 24.91 5.97 15.92
C VAL A 357 24.74 5.98 14.41
N ARG A 358 23.65 6.56 13.89
CA ARG A 358 23.38 6.62 12.45
C ARG A 358 24.45 7.41 11.68
N GLY A 359 24.97 8.49 12.27
CA GLY A 359 26.08 9.26 11.69
C GLY A 359 27.43 8.54 11.72
N ALA A 360 27.62 7.58 12.64
CA ALA A 360 28.85 6.81 12.79
C ALA A 360 28.95 5.60 11.83
N VAL A 361 27.84 5.15 11.24
CA VAL A 361 27.77 3.90 10.45
C VAL A 361 27.53 4.16 8.96
N ARG A 362 27.92 3.21 8.11
CA ARG A 362 27.73 3.26 6.65
C ARG A 362 26.34 2.74 6.28
N GLY A 363 25.87 3.05 5.06
CA GLY A 363 24.60 2.52 4.55
C GLY A 363 24.53 0.98 4.42
N ALA A 364 25.68 0.30 4.41
CA ALA A 364 25.76 -1.17 4.40
C ALA A 364 25.78 -1.79 5.82
N ASP A 365 25.96 -0.97 6.86
CA ASP A 365 26.00 -1.40 8.25
C ASP A 365 24.57 -1.45 8.82
N LEU A 366 24.35 -2.37 9.74
CA LEU A 366 23.07 -2.54 10.40
C LEU A 366 23.15 -1.92 11.80
N ALA A 367 22.44 -0.81 12.03
CA ALA A 367 22.27 -0.22 13.36
C ALA A 367 20.89 -0.53 13.93
N CYS A 368 20.84 -1.05 15.15
CA CYS A 368 19.63 -1.48 15.83
C CYS A 368 19.58 -0.96 17.28
N ARG A 369 18.36 -0.69 17.77
CA ARG A 369 18.09 -0.61 19.20
C ARG A 369 17.72 -2.01 19.71
N PHE A 370 18.55 -2.56 20.58
CA PHE A 370 18.44 -3.94 21.05
C PHE A 370 17.66 -4.06 22.35
N GLY A 371 17.76 -3.06 23.22
CA GLY A 371 17.09 -2.98 24.51
C GLY A 371 16.70 -1.54 24.86
N GLY A 372 16.30 -1.31 26.10
CA GLY A 372 15.90 0.03 26.58
C GLY A 372 16.96 1.09 26.33
N GLU A 373 18.19 0.82 26.78
CA GLU A 373 19.37 1.70 26.66
C GLU A 373 20.52 1.08 25.85
N GLU A 374 20.26 -0.05 25.20
CA GLU A 374 21.26 -0.87 24.50
C GLU A 374 21.08 -0.81 22.98
N PHE A 375 22.20 -0.64 22.27
CA PHE A 375 22.28 -0.50 20.83
C PHE A 375 23.27 -1.51 20.25
N VAL A 376 22.93 -2.10 19.11
CA VAL A 376 23.77 -3.07 18.41
C VAL A 376 24.07 -2.56 17.00
N ILE A 377 25.33 -2.63 16.60
CA ILE A 377 25.77 -2.29 15.25
C ILE A 377 26.47 -3.50 14.65
N VAL A 378 26.02 -3.96 13.48
CA VAL A 378 26.65 -5.05 12.72
C VAL A 378 27.29 -4.46 11.48
N MET A 379 28.60 -4.71 11.30
CA MET A 379 29.41 -4.14 10.24
C MET A 379 30.01 -5.26 9.37
N PRO A 380 29.39 -5.56 8.22
CA PRO A 380 29.94 -6.51 7.25
C PRO A 380 31.26 -6.02 6.67
N ASP A 381 32.11 -6.95 6.25
CA ASP A 381 33.41 -6.68 5.62
C ASP A 381 34.31 -5.73 6.45
N THR A 382 34.17 -5.76 7.78
CA THR A 382 34.84 -4.83 8.70
C THR A 382 35.70 -5.59 9.71
N PRO A 383 37.04 -5.43 9.68
CA PRO A 383 37.95 -6.03 10.65
C PRO A 383 37.92 -5.30 12.02
N ASP A 384 38.50 -5.93 13.03
CA ASP A 384 38.49 -5.48 14.45
C ASP A 384 39.09 -4.07 14.65
N ASP A 385 40.18 -3.76 13.97
CA ASP A 385 40.85 -2.45 14.05
C ASP A 385 39.96 -1.30 13.56
N ILE A 386 39.23 -1.53 12.46
CA ILE A 386 38.26 -0.57 11.93
C ILE A 386 37.02 -0.50 12.82
N ALA A 387 36.55 -1.64 13.34
CA ALA A 387 35.44 -1.67 14.30
C ALA A 387 35.78 -0.87 15.57
N GLY A 388 37.01 -0.99 16.07
CA GLY A 388 37.54 -0.21 17.19
C GLY A 388 37.52 1.28 16.92
N GLN A 389 37.92 1.72 15.72
CA GLN A 389 37.86 3.14 15.33
C GLN A 389 36.43 3.68 15.28
N VAL A 390 35.48 2.89 14.76
CA VAL A 390 34.06 3.28 14.71
C VAL A 390 33.48 3.39 16.12
N ALA A 391 33.77 2.41 16.98
CA ALA A 391 33.35 2.40 18.38
C ALA A 391 33.92 3.60 19.15
N GLU A 392 35.21 3.89 18.99
CA GLU A 392 35.85 5.01 19.70
C GLU A 392 35.30 6.35 19.24
N ARG A 393 35.06 6.52 17.93
CA ARG A 393 34.40 7.72 17.39
C ARG A 393 32.99 7.90 17.98
N LEU A 394 32.22 6.82 18.10
CA LEU A 394 30.89 6.87 18.72
C LEU A 394 31.00 7.26 20.20
N ARG A 395 31.91 6.63 20.95
CA ARG A 395 32.15 6.93 22.37
C ARG A 395 32.55 8.40 22.59
N GLU A 396 33.50 8.90 21.80
CA GLU A 396 33.95 10.30 21.87
C GLU A 396 32.83 11.27 21.51
N SER A 397 32.05 10.98 20.46
CA SER A 397 30.89 11.80 20.09
C SER A 397 29.88 11.86 21.23
N VAL A 398 29.62 10.77 21.93
CA VAL A 398 28.70 10.71 23.08
C VAL A 398 29.26 11.51 24.26
N ALA A 399 30.53 11.30 24.63
CA ALA A 399 31.12 11.93 25.80
C ALA A 399 31.42 13.44 25.63
N ASN A 400 31.76 13.89 24.42
CA ASN A 400 32.23 15.26 24.18
C ASN A 400 31.10 16.23 23.78
N GLN A 401 29.94 15.73 23.37
CA GLN A 401 28.80 16.56 22.98
C GLN A 401 27.65 16.36 23.97
N ALA A 402 27.24 17.44 24.64
CA ALA A 402 26.13 17.39 25.58
C ALA A 402 24.81 17.05 24.87
N PHE A 403 23.94 16.35 25.57
CA PHE A 403 22.59 15.99 25.16
C PHE A 403 21.62 17.05 25.64
N ARG A 404 20.79 17.60 24.76
CA ARG A 404 19.83 18.63 25.13
C ARG A 404 18.48 18.02 25.47
N ILE A 405 17.99 18.29 26.68
CA ILE A 405 16.66 17.85 27.13
C ILE A 405 15.64 18.92 26.74
N ALA A 406 14.64 18.56 25.92
CA ALA A 406 13.70 19.52 25.35
C ALA A 406 12.77 20.14 26.40
N ALA A 407 12.33 19.35 27.37
CA ALA A 407 11.40 19.78 28.42
C ALA A 407 12.00 20.84 29.36
N THR A 408 13.30 20.76 29.67
CA THR A 408 13.98 21.65 30.63
C THR A 408 14.93 22.63 29.97
N GLY A 409 15.30 22.40 28.69
CA GLY A 409 16.31 23.16 27.98
C GLY A 409 17.73 22.99 28.52
N GLN A 410 17.96 22.01 29.40
CA GLN A 410 19.26 21.74 30.01
C GLN A 410 20.11 20.81 29.15
N ASP A 411 21.41 21.05 29.17
CA ASP A 411 22.41 20.20 28.53
C ASP A 411 22.98 19.22 29.57
N VAL A 412 22.94 17.92 29.24
CA VAL A 412 23.38 16.82 30.10
C VAL A 412 24.52 16.07 29.42
N THR A 413 25.59 15.81 30.16
CA THR A 413 26.70 14.98 29.69
C THR A 413 26.46 13.52 30.07
N VAL A 414 26.51 12.64 29.07
CA VAL A 414 26.33 11.20 29.25
C VAL A 414 27.48 10.49 28.54
N THR A 415 27.85 9.32 29.04
CA THR A 415 28.88 8.47 28.44
C THR A 415 28.28 7.16 27.98
N ALA A 416 29.02 6.41 27.17
CA ALA A 416 28.61 5.07 26.78
C ALA A 416 29.76 4.08 26.95
N SER A 417 29.41 2.87 27.37
CA SER A 417 30.30 1.71 27.39
C SER A 417 30.06 0.88 26.13
N ILE A 418 31.13 0.41 25.50
CA ILE A 418 31.04 -0.26 24.21
C ILE A 418 31.86 -1.55 24.21
N GLY A 419 31.24 -2.66 23.83
CA GLY A 419 31.85 -3.96 23.60
C GLY A 419 31.93 -4.31 22.12
N ILE A 420 33.04 -4.90 21.68
CA ILE A 420 33.27 -5.32 20.29
C ILE A 420 33.55 -6.82 20.24
N ALA A 421 32.99 -7.49 19.22
CA ALA A 421 33.42 -8.81 18.79
C ALA A 421 33.50 -8.90 17.27
N THR A 422 34.56 -9.53 16.77
CA THR A 422 34.74 -9.83 15.34
C THR A 422 34.60 -11.33 15.10
N LEU A 423 34.08 -11.71 13.93
CA LEU A 423 33.91 -13.09 13.48
C LEU A 423 35.24 -13.84 13.48
N GLU A 424 35.26 -14.98 14.16
CA GLU A 424 36.41 -15.87 14.26
C GLU A 424 36.16 -17.19 13.52
N ALA A 425 37.25 -17.86 13.09
CA ALA A 425 37.15 -19.14 12.39
C ALA A 425 36.46 -20.23 13.22
N GLY A 426 36.53 -20.13 14.56
CA GLY A 426 35.90 -21.05 15.50
C GLY A 426 34.43 -20.76 15.82
N ASP A 427 33.85 -19.64 15.36
CA ASP A 427 32.46 -19.31 15.66
C ASP A 427 31.49 -20.26 14.95
N SER A 428 30.56 -20.85 15.71
CA SER A 428 29.52 -21.75 15.21
C SER A 428 28.29 -21.02 14.67
N ASP A 429 27.90 -19.92 15.31
CA ASP A 429 26.66 -19.19 15.07
C ASP A 429 26.82 -17.70 15.43
N ALA A 430 25.89 -16.87 14.94
CA ALA A 430 25.95 -15.44 15.21
C ALA A 430 25.60 -15.09 16.68
N ALA A 431 24.85 -15.96 17.36
CA ALA A 431 24.55 -15.80 18.78
C ALA A 431 25.82 -15.93 19.65
N GLY A 432 26.77 -16.79 19.28
CA GLY A 432 28.08 -16.88 19.93
C GLY A 432 28.88 -15.58 19.84
N MET A 433 28.89 -14.97 18.66
CA MET A 433 29.54 -13.68 18.42
C MET A 433 28.90 -12.54 19.22
N LEU A 434 27.56 -12.47 19.29
CA LEU A 434 26.87 -11.50 20.15
C LEU A 434 27.23 -11.66 21.63
N ARG A 435 27.31 -12.90 22.14
CA ARG A 435 27.71 -13.17 23.53
C ARG A 435 29.14 -12.71 23.84
N ARG A 436 30.06 -12.72 22.88
CA ARG A 436 31.41 -12.16 23.06
C ARG A 436 31.39 -10.64 23.16
N ALA A 437 30.61 -9.98 22.30
CA ALA A 437 30.46 -8.53 22.37
C ALA A 437 29.80 -8.09 23.69
N ASP A 438 28.84 -8.85 24.20
CA ASP A 438 28.20 -8.61 25.50
C ASP A 438 29.17 -8.76 26.68
N LYS A 439 30.03 -9.80 26.66
CA LYS A 439 31.12 -9.95 27.64
C LYS A 439 32.11 -8.79 27.59
N ALA A 440 32.45 -8.31 26.40
CA ALA A 440 33.32 -7.16 26.22
C ALA A 440 32.66 -5.88 26.80
N LEU A 441 31.36 -5.69 26.57
CA LEU A 441 30.59 -4.60 27.15
C LEU A 441 30.57 -4.67 28.69
N TYR A 442 30.38 -5.86 29.25
CA TYR A 442 30.44 -6.07 30.69
C TYR A 442 31.81 -5.67 31.27
N ALA A 443 32.89 -6.09 30.61
CA ALA A 443 34.25 -5.68 30.99
C ALA A 443 34.47 -4.16 30.85
N ALA A 444 33.84 -3.50 29.86
CA ALA A 444 33.88 -2.05 29.72
C ALA A 444 33.20 -1.35 30.92
N LYS A 445 32.04 -1.85 31.36
CA LYS A 445 31.30 -1.35 32.53
C LYS A 445 32.11 -1.52 33.82
N ASP A 446 32.66 -2.71 34.06
CA ASP A 446 33.46 -3.03 35.24
C ASP A 446 34.80 -2.28 35.28
N GLY A 447 35.38 -2.01 34.11
CA GLY A 447 36.63 -1.27 33.99
C GLY A 447 36.53 0.20 34.46
N GLY A 448 35.32 0.72 34.67
CA GLY A 448 35.07 2.12 35.02
C GLY A 448 34.30 2.90 33.96
N ARG A 449 33.58 2.22 33.06
CA ARG A 449 32.70 2.80 32.02
C ARG A 449 33.44 3.72 31.03
N ASN A 450 32.67 4.40 30.16
CA ASN A 450 33.14 5.34 29.16
C ASN A 450 34.37 4.84 28.38
N ARG A 451 34.29 3.62 27.86
CA ARG A 451 35.40 2.97 27.16
C ARG A 451 34.91 1.94 26.15
N VAL A 452 35.81 1.66 25.22
CA VAL A 452 35.67 0.56 24.26
C VAL A 452 36.51 -0.61 24.75
N VAL A 453 35.93 -1.81 24.79
CA VAL A 453 36.65 -3.05 25.01
C VAL A 453 36.39 -3.96 23.81
N SER A 454 37.45 -4.46 23.18
CA SER A 454 37.36 -5.53 22.20
C SER A 454 37.79 -6.84 22.87
N GLN A 455 37.01 -7.89 22.66
CA GLN A 455 37.41 -9.24 23.05
C GLN A 455 37.99 -9.93 21.82
N ALA A 456 39.31 -9.77 21.63
CA ALA A 456 40.11 -10.55 20.70
C ALA A 456 40.91 -11.58 21.51
N ALA A 457 40.65 -12.87 21.27
CA ALA A 457 41.34 -14.04 21.83
C ALA A 457 41.55 -14.08 23.36
#